data_AF-A0A812AQA4-F1
#
_entry.id   AF-A0A812AQA4-F1
#
_cell.length_a   1.000
_cell.length_b   1.000
_cell.length_c   1.000
_cell.angle_alpha   90.00
_cell.angle_beta   90.00
_cell.angle_gamma   90.00
#
_symmetry.space_group_name_H-M   'P 1'
#
loop_
_entity.id
_entity.type
_entity.pdbx_description
1 polymer ?
#
loop_
_entity_poly.entity_id
_entity_poly.type
_entity_poly.pdbx_seq_one_letter_code
_entity_poly.pdbx_strand_id
1 'polypeptide(L)'
;MASRSADENLHFESDTINFQDILELLKRPEHDYSWSTGIKESHLEDLHLEMVHSGAFFSFYNLYNRKQVQTDHEVMIKVVKPFPQWFGNKERSLRLSYEQRVLQKLEEFCPTNKAIKIHLFVPGNSFAFIENLKGYRTLDDHLLSKDFSEDLAKAIINNLIHIHKATFFATSNSNCLEDLEAQLQDCGFPGIIEKMTFICSFEKDNPTKCKDESLEKVLLQIYNNSTLLSSVADLKNSFHTNKECLIHGNLQTDSILCSLNGDIKFAGFEFAHVGSCAFDMACILVNYLVAFYHFLEPSEHSDQNHQFAQSMIEYMKISESYYLYLRTFFILIKNNTFLFSSLCSLIFLPFFTLFLPFSIFLFFFSFPTLL
;
A
#
# COMPACT_ATOMS: atom_id res chain seq x y z
N MET A 1 8.79 -13.54 -1.24
CA MET A 1 10.11 -14.10 -1.64
C MET A 1 10.50 -15.45 -1.01
N ALA A 2 9.70 -16.07 -0.14
CA ALA A 2 9.84 -17.50 0.18
C ALA A 2 8.49 -18.20 0.00
N SER A 3 8.24 -18.66 -1.24
CA SER A 3 7.37 -19.78 -1.65
C SER A 3 7.20 -19.72 -3.18
N ARG A 4 8.29 -19.86 -3.94
CA ARG A 4 8.22 -20.16 -5.38
C ARG A 4 8.97 -21.44 -5.75
N SER A 5 9.26 -22.30 -4.78
CA SER A 5 9.66 -23.68 -5.04
C SER A 5 8.95 -24.61 -4.06
N ALA A 6 8.34 -25.66 -4.63
CA ALA A 6 7.62 -26.76 -3.98
C ALA A 6 6.19 -26.51 -3.46
N ASP A 7 5.32 -25.90 -4.28
CA ASP A 7 3.93 -26.36 -4.46
C ASP A 7 3.27 -25.61 -5.63
N GLU A 8 3.64 -25.97 -6.86
CA GLU A 8 2.90 -25.59 -8.08
C GLU A 8 1.53 -26.31 -8.21
N ASN A 9 1.03 -26.92 -7.13
CA ASN A 9 -0.26 -27.62 -7.07
C ASN A 9 -1.31 -26.94 -6.17
N LEU A 10 -1.17 -25.65 -5.89
CA LEU A 10 -2.36 -24.82 -5.69
C LEU A 10 -2.90 -24.48 -7.08
N HIS A 11 -3.75 -25.36 -7.62
CA HIS A 11 -4.62 -25.04 -8.75
C HIS A 11 -5.52 -23.88 -8.34
N PHE A 12 -5.03 -22.65 -8.45
CA PHE A 12 -5.90 -21.49 -8.56
C PHE A 12 -6.67 -21.69 -9.86
N GLU A 13 -7.99 -21.96 -9.74
CA GLU A 13 -8.91 -21.85 -10.86
C GLU A 13 -8.55 -20.57 -11.61
N SER A 14 -8.21 -20.73 -12.89
CA SER A 14 -7.73 -19.67 -13.78
C SER A 14 -8.46 -18.36 -13.49
N ASP A 15 -7.70 -17.26 -13.41
CA ASP A 15 -8.14 -15.85 -13.42
C ASP A 15 -9.03 -15.59 -14.66
N THR A 16 -10.20 -16.22 -14.70
CA THR A 16 -11.06 -16.34 -15.86
C THR A 16 -11.89 -15.08 -15.90
N ILE A 17 -11.29 -14.07 -16.51
CA ILE A 17 -12.03 -12.91 -16.93
C ILE A 17 -12.66 -13.28 -18.26
N ASN A 18 -13.97 -13.13 -18.34
CA ASN A 18 -14.67 -13.31 -19.59
C ASN A 18 -14.39 -12.09 -20.47
N PHE A 19 -13.67 -12.31 -21.58
CA PHE A 19 -13.37 -11.25 -22.56
C PHE A 19 -14.64 -10.59 -23.11
N GLN A 20 -15.72 -11.36 -23.22
CA GLN A 20 -17.00 -10.84 -23.67
C GLN A 20 -17.51 -9.76 -22.71
N ASP A 21 -17.39 -9.98 -21.39
CA ASP A 21 -17.81 -9.03 -20.38
C ASP A 21 -16.97 -7.74 -20.44
N ILE A 22 -15.64 -7.86 -20.61
CA ILE A 22 -14.76 -6.69 -20.81
C ILE A 22 -15.20 -5.88 -22.03
N LEU A 23 -15.43 -6.56 -23.15
CA LEU A 23 -15.82 -5.92 -24.41
C LEU A 23 -17.16 -5.21 -24.34
N GLU A 24 -18.15 -5.88 -23.75
CA GLU A 24 -19.48 -5.31 -23.57
C GLU A 24 -19.42 -4.04 -22.72
N LEU A 25 -18.57 -4.01 -21.69
CA LEU A 25 -18.37 -2.82 -20.89
C LEU A 25 -17.67 -1.69 -21.66
N LEU A 26 -16.64 -1.99 -22.44
CA LEU A 26 -15.91 -0.96 -23.20
C LEU A 26 -16.74 -0.34 -24.34
N LYS A 27 -17.73 -1.08 -24.85
CA LYS A 27 -18.64 -0.62 -25.91
C LYS A 27 -19.82 0.21 -25.39
N ARG A 28 -20.04 0.25 -24.07
CA ARG A 28 -21.13 1.04 -23.47
C ARG A 28 -20.88 2.55 -23.63
N PRO A 29 -21.82 3.32 -24.18
CA PRO A 29 -21.68 4.76 -24.37
C PRO A 29 -21.41 5.52 -23.07
N GLU A 30 -21.97 5.07 -21.96
CA GLU A 30 -21.78 5.63 -20.61
C GLU A 30 -20.35 5.45 -20.06
N HIS A 31 -19.51 4.68 -20.76
CA HIS A 31 -18.12 4.39 -20.38
C HIS A 31 -17.13 4.93 -21.41
N ASP A 32 -17.49 6.03 -22.09
CA ASP A 32 -16.63 6.83 -22.96
C ASP A 32 -15.56 7.61 -22.19
N TYR A 33 -14.74 6.88 -21.43
CA TYR A 33 -13.41 7.35 -21.08
C TYR A 33 -12.59 7.47 -22.36
N SER A 34 -11.49 8.21 -22.30
CA SER A 34 -10.47 8.33 -23.35
C SER A 34 -9.73 6.99 -23.59
N TRP A 35 -10.46 5.88 -23.65
CA TRP A 35 -10.00 4.65 -24.23
C TRP A 35 -9.65 4.93 -25.68
N SER A 36 -8.63 4.23 -26.19
CA SER A 36 -8.33 4.28 -27.60
C SER A 36 -9.57 3.89 -28.41
N THR A 37 -9.92 4.73 -29.39
CA THR A 37 -10.94 4.40 -30.40
C THR A 37 -10.67 3.04 -31.03
N GLY A 38 -9.37 2.70 -31.14
CA GLY A 38 -8.88 1.41 -31.57
C GLY A 38 -9.45 0.20 -30.81
N ILE A 39 -9.52 0.21 -29.47
CA ILE A 39 -10.07 -0.92 -28.73
C ILE A 39 -11.59 -1.04 -28.89
N LYS A 40 -12.32 0.08 -28.90
CA LYS A 40 -13.79 0.07 -29.02
C LYS A 40 -14.29 -0.53 -30.33
N GLU A 41 -13.57 -0.25 -31.41
CA GLU A 41 -13.89 -0.71 -32.76
C GLU A 41 -13.32 -2.10 -33.07
N SER A 42 -12.55 -2.68 -32.15
CA SER A 42 -11.91 -3.98 -32.35
C SER A 42 -12.92 -5.14 -32.35
N HIS A 43 -12.65 -6.12 -33.20
CA HIS A 43 -13.26 -7.44 -33.08
C HIS A 43 -12.62 -8.22 -31.92
N LEU A 44 -13.40 -9.11 -31.29
CA LEU A 44 -12.94 -9.89 -30.12
C LEU A 44 -11.67 -10.71 -30.43
N GLU A 45 -11.57 -11.26 -31.64
CA GLU A 45 -10.41 -12.04 -32.11
C GLU A 45 -9.11 -11.23 -32.22
N ASP A 46 -9.21 -9.91 -32.29
CA ASP A 46 -8.06 -9.00 -32.44
C ASP A 46 -7.53 -8.50 -31.11
N LEU A 47 -8.34 -8.63 -30.05
CA LEU A 47 -7.96 -8.21 -28.72
C LEU A 47 -7.12 -9.26 -28.02
N HIS A 48 -6.11 -8.78 -27.32
CA HIS A 48 -5.26 -9.60 -26.49
C HIS A 48 -5.19 -9.05 -25.08
N LEU A 49 -5.23 -9.96 -24.12
CA LEU A 49 -5.01 -9.69 -22.71
C LEU A 49 -3.68 -10.32 -22.31
N GLU A 50 -2.68 -9.50 -22.05
CA GLU A 50 -1.37 -9.92 -21.59
C GLU A 50 -1.26 -9.67 -20.08
N MET A 51 -0.96 -10.71 -19.31
CA MET A 51 -0.69 -10.55 -17.88
C MET A 51 0.68 -9.89 -17.70
N VAL A 52 0.70 -8.71 -17.12
CA VAL A 52 1.95 -7.98 -16.85
C VAL A 52 2.44 -8.18 -15.42
N HIS A 53 1.53 -8.48 -14.50
CA HIS A 53 1.87 -8.75 -13.11
C HIS A 53 0.87 -9.73 -12.48
N SER A 54 1.39 -10.63 -11.63
CA SER A 54 0.62 -11.64 -10.90
C SER A 54 0.99 -11.59 -9.42
N GLY A 55 0.15 -10.93 -8.62
CA GLY A 55 0.29 -10.83 -7.17
C GLY A 55 -0.47 -11.94 -6.45
N ALA A 56 -0.40 -11.95 -5.11
CA ALA A 56 -1.10 -12.97 -4.32
C ALA A 56 -2.64 -12.82 -4.41
N PHE A 57 -3.11 -11.58 -4.47
CA PHE A 57 -4.53 -11.26 -4.32
C PHE A 57 -5.18 -10.62 -5.55
N PHE A 58 -4.37 -10.13 -6.49
CA PHE A 58 -4.81 -9.56 -7.76
C PHE A 58 -3.75 -9.76 -8.84
N SER A 59 -4.16 -9.57 -10.10
CA SER A 59 -3.29 -9.54 -11.29
C SER A 59 -3.54 -8.25 -12.06
N PHE A 60 -2.51 -7.77 -12.76
CA PHE A 60 -2.65 -6.70 -13.75
C PHE A 60 -2.49 -7.25 -15.16
N TYR A 61 -3.32 -6.75 -16.07
CA TYR A 61 -3.30 -7.12 -17.47
C TYR A 61 -3.31 -5.89 -18.37
N ASN A 62 -2.59 -5.98 -19.48
CA ASN A 62 -2.72 -5.08 -20.61
C ASN A 62 -3.71 -5.65 -21.61
N LEU A 63 -4.76 -4.89 -21.91
CA LEU A 63 -5.66 -5.14 -23.02
C LEU A 63 -5.23 -4.28 -24.21
N TYR A 64 -5.00 -4.90 -25.36
CA TYR A 64 -4.62 -4.20 -26.58
C TYR A 64 -5.08 -4.92 -27.84
N ASN A 65 -5.16 -4.19 -28.95
CA ASN A 65 -5.46 -4.77 -30.27
C ASN A 65 -4.15 -5.16 -30.98
N ARG A 66 -4.01 -6.45 -31.31
CA ARG A 66 -2.81 -7.01 -31.98
C ARG A 66 -2.58 -6.47 -33.39
N LYS A 67 -3.63 -6.05 -34.09
CA LYS A 67 -3.57 -5.49 -35.45
C LYS A 67 -3.17 -4.02 -35.45
N GLN A 68 -3.16 -3.34 -34.31
CA GLN A 68 -2.74 -1.95 -34.21
C GLN A 68 -1.26 -1.83 -33.86
N VAL A 69 -0.52 -1.08 -34.68
CA VAL A 69 0.94 -0.93 -34.60
C VAL A 69 1.38 0.08 -33.52
N GLN A 70 0.47 0.91 -33.00
CA GLN A 70 0.77 1.91 -31.97
C GLN A 70 0.35 1.43 -30.57
N THR A 71 1.29 1.46 -29.63
CA THR A 71 1.12 1.03 -28.23
C THR A 71 0.38 2.04 -27.34
N ASP A 72 0.01 3.20 -27.87
CA ASP A 72 -0.69 4.26 -27.13
C ASP A 72 -2.18 3.97 -26.93
N HIS A 73 -2.57 2.75 -27.23
CA HIS A 73 -3.95 2.28 -27.23
C HIS A 73 -4.21 1.16 -26.24
N GLU A 74 -3.26 0.88 -25.34
CA GLU A 74 -3.36 -0.13 -24.30
C GLU A 74 -4.27 0.35 -23.14
N VAL A 75 -5.08 -0.57 -22.62
CA VAL A 75 -5.92 -0.35 -21.44
C VAL A 75 -5.49 -1.31 -20.35
N MET A 76 -5.23 -0.80 -19.15
CA MET A 76 -4.81 -1.63 -18.03
C MET A 76 -6.01 -2.09 -17.19
N ILE A 77 -6.03 -3.38 -16.86
CA ILE A 77 -7.10 -4.02 -16.12
C ILE A 77 -6.52 -4.64 -14.84
N LYS A 78 -7.09 -4.28 -13.70
CA LYS A 78 -6.88 -4.98 -12.43
C LYS A 78 -7.92 -6.06 -12.26
N VAL A 79 -7.49 -7.25 -11.86
CA VAL A 79 -8.36 -8.42 -11.66
C VAL A 79 -8.12 -9.00 -10.28
N VAL A 80 -9.17 -9.11 -9.48
CA VAL A 80 -9.10 -9.66 -8.12
C VAL A 80 -9.16 -11.19 -8.18
N LYS A 81 -8.20 -11.84 -7.53
CA LYS A 81 -8.10 -13.31 -7.44
C LYS A 81 -9.04 -13.88 -6.39
N PRO A 82 -9.53 -15.12 -6.53
CA PRO A 82 -10.24 -15.78 -5.45
C PRO A 82 -9.32 -15.95 -4.23
N PHE A 83 -9.90 -15.88 -3.03
CA PHE A 83 -9.18 -16.36 -1.85
C PHE A 83 -9.06 -17.89 -1.91
N PRO A 84 -8.02 -18.47 -1.29
CA PRO A 84 -8.04 -19.89 -0.97
C PRO A 84 -9.34 -20.28 -0.22
N GLN A 85 -9.91 -21.44 -0.56
CA GLN A 85 -11.24 -21.88 -0.05
C GLN A 85 -11.38 -21.80 1.48
N TRP A 86 -10.28 -21.97 2.22
CA TRP A 86 -10.25 -21.94 3.69
C TRP A 86 -10.48 -20.56 4.30
N PHE A 87 -10.41 -19.47 3.53
CA PHE A 87 -10.84 -18.13 3.98
C PHE A 87 -12.34 -17.89 3.87
N GLY A 88 -13.08 -18.86 3.32
CA GLY A 88 -14.48 -18.73 2.95
C GLY A 88 -14.66 -18.10 1.56
N ASN A 89 -15.83 -18.33 0.97
CA ASN A 89 -16.20 -17.77 -0.32
C ASN A 89 -16.60 -16.29 -0.15
N LYS A 90 -15.63 -15.41 0.11
CA LYS A 90 -15.86 -13.98 -0.04
C LYS A 90 -15.85 -13.62 -1.51
N GLU A 91 -16.90 -12.93 -1.94
CA GLU A 91 -17.10 -12.58 -3.34
C GLU A 91 -16.03 -11.59 -3.81
N ARG A 92 -15.37 -11.91 -4.93
CA ARG A 92 -14.30 -11.08 -5.54
C ARG A 92 -14.79 -9.66 -5.82
N SER A 93 -16.04 -9.53 -6.24
CA SER A 93 -16.69 -8.26 -6.55
C SER A 93 -16.84 -7.35 -5.31
N LEU A 94 -17.08 -7.93 -4.12
CA LEU A 94 -17.20 -7.18 -2.87
C LEU A 94 -15.85 -6.60 -2.44
N ARG A 95 -14.75 -7.33 -2.65
CA ARG A 95 -13.38 -6.84 -2.38
C ARG A 95 -13.04 -5.64 -3.23
N LEU A 96 -13.30 -5.74 -4.53
CA LEU A 96 -13.05 -4.63 -5.45
C LEU A 96 -13.97 -3.43 -5.17
N SER A 97 -15.23 -3.69 -4.80
CA SER A 97 -16.17 -2.63 -4.37
C SER A 97 -15.66 -1.90 -3.12
N TYR A 98 -15.06 -2.65 -2.18
CA TYR A 98 -14.48 -2.09 -0.97
C TYR A 98 -13.22 -1.28 -1.28
N GLU A 99 -12.29 -1.83 -2.07
CA GLU A 99 -11.09 -1.11 -2.52
C GLU A 99 -11.46 0.19 -3.24
N GLN A 100 -12.43 0.16 -4.16
CA GLN A 100 -12.91 1.36 -4.85
C GLN A 100 -13.36 2.45 -3.85
N ARG A 101 -14.12 2.05 -2.82
CA ARG A 101 -14.59 2.99 -1.79
C ARG A 101 -13.43 3.56 -0.98
N VAL A 102 -12.46 2.73 -0.61
CA VAL A 102 -11.25 3.18 0.09
C VAL A 102 -10.49 4.19 -0.77
N LEU A 103 -10.27 3.90 -2.05
CA LEU A 103 -9.54 4.78 -2.96
C LEU A 103 -10.25 6.12 -3.17
N GLN A 104 -11.59 6.12 -3.28
CA GLN A 104 -12.39 7.35 -3.34
C GLN A 104 -12.20 8.21 -2.08
N LYS A 105 -12.25 7.59 -0.90
CA LYS A 105 -11.98 8.29 0.35
C LYS A 105 -10.56 8.78 0.43
N LEU A 106 -9.59 7.97 0.06
CA LEU A 106 -8.19 8.38 0.06
C LEU A 106 -7.96 9.61 -0.84
N GLU A 107 -8.62 9.69 -2.00
CA GLU A 107 -8.57 10.87 -2.87
C GLU A 107 -9.23 12.11 -2.21
N GLU A 108 -10.35 11.94 -1.49
CA GLU A 108 -11.00 13.03 -0.73
C GLU A 108 -10.07 13.61 0.36
N PHE A 109 -9.39 12.74 1.13
CA PHE A 109 -8.51 13.16 2.23
C PHE A 109 -7.12 13.60 1.76
N CYS A 110 -6.62 12.98 0.69
CA CYS A 110 -5.26 13.14 0.20
C CYS A 110 -5.24 13.12 -1.33
N PRO A 111 -5.68 14.19 -2.03
CA PRO A 111 -5.75 14.20 -3.50
C PRO A 111 -4.39 13.98 -4.21
N THR A 112 -3.29 14.19 -3.49
CA THR A 112 -1.92 13.96 -3.98
C THR A 112 -1.36 12.60 -3.56
N ASN A 113 -2.21 11.69 -3.07
CA ASN A 113 -1.82 10.32 -2.76
C ASN A 113 -1.27 9.60 -3.99
N LYS A 114 -0.49 8.55 -3.74
CA LYS A 114 0.10 7.70 -4.76
C LYS A 114 -0.60 6.37 -4.93
N ALA A 115 -1.85 6.23 -4.50
CA ALA A 115 -2.60 5.03 -4.81
C ALA A 115 -2.93 4.97 -6.31
N ILE A 116 -3.11 3.76 -6.85
CA ILE A 116 -3.56 3.59 -8.23
C ILE A 116 -4.95 4.18 -8.42
N LYS A 117 -5.19 4.78 -9.57
CA LYS A 117 -6.49 5.31 -9.96
C LYS A 117 -7.31 4.25 -10.68
N ILE A 118 -8.52 4.02 -10.19
CA ILE A 118 -9.53 3.24 -10.91
C ILE A 118 -10.31 4.21 -11.81
N HIS A 119 -10.21 4.00 -13.12
CA HIS A 119 -10.95 4.78 -14.11
C HIS A 119 -12.38 4.28 -14.23
N LEU A 120 -12.56 2.96 -14.38
CA LEU A 120 -13.90 2.37 -14.52
C LEU A 120 -14.03 1.17 -13.58
N PHE A 121 -15.03 1.27 -12.71
CA PHE A 121 -15.48 0.20 -11.83
C PHE A 121 -16.95 -0.10 -12.11
N VAL A 122 -17.28 -1.38 -12.25
CA VAL A 122 -18.65 -1.84 -12.45
C VAL A 122 -19.00 -2.81 -11.33
N PRO A 123 -19.99 -2.47 -10.47
CA PRO A 123 -20.41 -3.35 -9.38
C PRO A 123 -20.77 -4.76 -9.86
N GLY A 124 -20.40 -5.78 -9.08
CA GLY A 124 -20.63 -7.19 -9.41
C GLY A 124 -19.49 -7.85 -10.19
N ASN A 125 -18.57 -7.08 -10.77
CA ASN A 125 -17.40 -7.64 -11.47
C ASN A 125 -16.21 -7.85 -10.55
N SER A 126 -15.35 -8.81 -10.89
CA SER A 126 -14.07 -9.06 -10.22
C SER A 126 -12.89 -8.31 -10.84
N PHE A 127 -13.15 -7.31 -11.70
CA PHE A 127 -12.12 -6.54 -12.38
C PHE A 127 -12.52 -5.06 -12.52
N ALA A 128 -11.51 -4.20 -12.65
CA ALA A 128 -11.66 -2.77 -12.89
C ALA A 128 -10.61 -2.30 -13.90
N PHE A 129 -10.93 -1.22 -14.60
CA PHE A 129 -9.97 -0.54 -15.47
C PHE A 129 -9.25 0.54 -14.68
N ILE A 130 -7.92 0.56 -14.79
CA ILE A 130 -7.06 1.40 -13.95
C ILE A 130 -6.19 2.31 -14.81
N GLU A 131 -5.50 3.25 -14.17
CA GLU A 131 -4.48 4.08 -14.83
C GLU A 131 -3.39 3.21 -15.47
N ASN A 132 -2.79 3.74 -16.53
CA ASN A 132 -1.71 3.04 -17.23
C ASN A 132 -0.44 3.03 -16.38
N LEU A 133 0.04 1.84 -16.03
CA LEU A 133 1.26 1.61 -15.25
C LEU A 133 2.43 1.12 -16.12
N LYS A 134 2.44 1.43 -17.42
CA LYS A 134 3.56 1.10 -18.31
C LYS A 134 4.86 1.69 -17.77
N GLY A 135 5.90 0.85 -17.69
CA GLY A 135 7.20 1.22 -17.14
C GLY A 135 7.29 1.15 -15.61
N TYR A 136 6.22 0.74 -14.92
CA TYR A 136 6.27 0.34 -13.51
C TYR A 136 6.58 -1.15 -13.40
N ARG A 137 7.34 -1.50 -12.38
CA ARG A 137 7.53 -2.88 -11.91
C ARG A 137 7.19 -2.95 -10.43
N THR A 138 6.94 -4.15 -9.92
CA THR A 138 6.71 -4.29 -8.48
C THR A 138 7.99 -4.13 -7.69
N LEU A 139 7.88 -3.78 -6.41
CA LEU A 139 9.01 -3.83 -5.50
C LEU A 139 9.61 -5.24 -5.44
N ASP A 140 8.81 -6.29 -5.60
CA ASP A 140 9.29 -7.67 -5.67
C ASP A 140 10.26 -7.87 -6.85
N ASP A 141 9.90 -7.37 -8.03
CA ASP A 141 10.75 -7.41 -9.22
C ASP A 141 12.06 -6.64 -9.00
N HIS A 142 11.98 -5.44 -8.42
CA HIS A 142 13.14 -4.61 -8.10
C HIS A 142 14.08 -5.29 -7.10
N LEU A 143 13.53 -5.94 -6.07
CA LEU A 143 14.32 -6.69 -5.10
C LEU A 143 14.95 -7.93 -5.75
N LEU A 144 14.19 -8.72 -6.52
CA LEU A 144 14.69 -9.92 -7.22
C LEU A 144 15.82 -9.58 -8.20
N SER A 145 15.68 -8.48 -8.94
CA SER A 145 16.70 -8.02 -9.89
C SER A 145 17.85 -7.26 -9.24
N LYS A 146 17.84 -7.11 -7.90
CA LYS A 146 18.81 -6.32 -7.13
C LYS A 146 18.93 -4.86 -7.60
N ASP A 147 17.83 -4.32 -8.14
CA ASP A 147 17.67 -2.96 -8.65
C ASP A 147 16.82 -2.15 -7.67
N PHE A 148 17.31 -2.04 -6.44
CA PHE A 148 16.67 -1.31 -5.37
C PHE A 148 17.69 -0.40 -4.72
N SER A 149 17.34 0.86 -4.48
CA SER A 149 18.26 1.90 -4.00
C SER A 149 17.74 2.55 -2.74
N GLU A 150 18.63 3.25 -2.02
CA GLU A 150 18.22 4.03 -0.85
C GLU A 150 17.19 5.11 -1.18
N ASP A 151 17.31 5.73 -2.36
CA ASP A 151 16.38 6.77 -2.78
C ASP A 151 15.00 6.19 -3.07
N LEU A 152 14.95 4.98 -3.63
CA LEU A 152 13.69 4.29 -3.82
C LEU A 152 13.06 3.87 -2.49
N ALA A 153 13.86 3.39 -1.52
CA ALA A 153 13.40 3.14 -0.16
C ALA A 153 12.83 4.41 0.49
N LYS A 154 13.55 5.54 0.42
CA LYS A 154 13.07 6.85 0.92
C LYS A 154 11.78 7.28 0.22
N ALA A 155 11.67 7.09 -1.09
CA ALA A 155 10.49 7.45 -1.87
C ALA A 155 9.24 6.64 -1.44
N ILE A 156 9.39 5.33 -1.24
CA ILE A 156 8.30 4.48 -0.73
C ILE A 156 7.81 5.00 0.62
N ILE A 157 8.74 5.22 1.56
CA ILE A 157 8.42 5.67 2.92
C ILE A 157 7.80 7.08 2.92
N ASN A 158 8.31 8.00 2.11
CA ASN A 158 7.74 9.34 1.95
C ASN A 158 6.27 9.29 1.52
N ASN A 159 5.96 8.49 0.49
CA ASN A 159 4.61 8.41 -0.04
C ASN A 159 3.65 7.69 0.94
N LEU A 160 4.13 6.69 1.68
CA LEU A 160 3.35 6.03 2.73
C LEU A 160 3.00 7.01 3.87
N ILE A 161 4.00 7.77 4.35
CA ILE A 161 3.80 8.77 5.41
C ILE A 161 2.85 9.87 4.95
N HIS A 162 2.91 10.26 3.68
CA HIS A 162 1.99 11.24 3.12
C HIS A 162 0.53 10.80 3.27
N ILE A 163 0.23 9.52 2.98
CA ILE A 163 -1.09 8.92 3.20
C ILE A 163 -1.45 8.88 4.69
N HIS A 164 -0.57 8.31 5.52
CA HIS A 164 -0.81 8.20 6.96
C HIS A 164 -1.06 9.55 7.60
N LYS A 165 -0.28 10.58 7.23
CA LYS A 165 -0.40 11.94 7.75
C LYS A 165 -1.70 12.60 7.35
N ALA A 166 -2.12 12.46 6.10
CA ALA A 166 -3.36 13.06 5.61
C ALA A 166 -4.60 12.47 6.31
N THR A 167 -4.49 11.22 6.74
CA THR A 167 -5.57 10.46 7.38
C THR A 167 -5.34 10.23 8.88
N PHE A 168 -4.36 10.90 9.50
CA PHE A 168 -4.09 10.72 10.92
C PHE A 168 -5.18 11.39 11.76
N PHE A 169 -5.67 10.73 12.82
CA PHE A 169 -6.76 11.24 13.65
C PHE A 169 -6.44 12.64 14.23
N ALA A 170 -5.18 12.91 14.52
CA ALA A 170 -4.76 14.18 15.08
C ALA A 170 -4.68 15.33 14.04
N THR A 171 -4.57 15.04 12.75
CA THR A 171 -4.43 16.05 11.68
C THR A 171 -5.71 16.23 10.88
N SER A 172 -6.55 15.20 10.82
CA SER A 172 -7.88 15.23 10.20
C SER A 172 -8.93 15.79 11.17
N ASN A 173 -10.03 16.32 10.62
CA ASN A 173 -11.21 16.66 11.43
C ASN A 173 -11.76 15.34 12.01
N SER A 174 -11.74 15.15 13.33
CA SER A 174 -12.00 13.85 13.98
C SER A 174 -13.30 13.19 13.53
N ASN A 175 -14.34 14.00 13.30
CA ASN A 175 -15.64 13.53 12.80
C ASN A 175 -15.50 12.83 11.43
N CYS A 176 -14.61 13.31 10.57
CA CYS A 176 -14.38 12.76 9.24
C CYS A 176 -13.74 11.36 9.29
N LEU A 177 -12.91 11.08 10.31
CA LEU A 177 -12.25 9.77 10.46
C LEU A 177 -13.15 8.72 11.12
N GLU A 178 -13.95 9.13 12.11
CA GLU A 178 -15.02 8.29 12.68
C GLU A 178 -16.07 7.97 11.60
N ASP A 179 -16.43 8.98 10.80
CA ASP A 179 -17.28 8.81 9.62
C ASP A 179 -16.60 7.91 8.57
N LEU A 180 -15.28 7.99 8.38
CA LEU A 180 -14.52 7.12 7.49
C LEU A 180 -14.56 5.68 7.97
N GLU A 181 -14.31 5.41 9.25
CA GLU A 181 -14.40 4.09 9.85
C GLU A 181 -15.83 3.52 9.75
N ALA A 182 -16.84 4.36 10.00
CA ALA A 182 -18.24 3.98 9.83
C ALA A 182 -18.61 3.72 8.36
N GLN A 183 -18.09 4.49 7.41
CA GLN A 183 -18.34 4.34 5.97
C GLN A 183 -17.57 3.17 5.35
N LEU A 184 -16.42 2.81 5.92
CA LEU A 184 -15.66 1.60 5.62
C LEU A 184 -16.20 0.36 6.35
N GLN A 185 -17.44 0.43 6.87
CA GLN A 185 -18.22 -0.64 7.50
C GLN A 185 -17.75 -2.06 7.16
N ASP A 186 -17.53 -2.87 8.21
CA ASP A 186 -16.76 -4.09 8.17
C ASP A 186 -17.30 -5.14 7.18
N CYS A 187 -16.72 -5.16 5.99
CA CYS A 187 -16.80 -6.25 5.02
C CYS A 187 -16.00 -7.50 5.50
N GLY A 188 -15.35 -7.41 6.66
CA GLY A 188 -14.56 -8.45 7.30
C GLY A 188 -13.24 -8.73 6.59
N PHE A 189 -12.80 -7.89 5.65
CA PHE A 189 -11.50 -8.08 4.98
C PHE A 189 -10.33 -7.83 5.92
N PRO A 190 -10.33 -6.82 6.83
CA PRO A 190 -9.31 -6.71 7.86
C PRO A 190 -9.22 -7.97 8.75
N GLY A 191 -10.36 -8.62 9.03
CA GLY A 191 -10.40 -9.89 9.75
C GLY A 191 -9.72 -11.08 9.03
N ILE A 192 -9.47 -10.98 7.72
CA ILE A 192 -8.65 -11.96 6.99
C ILE A 192 -7.18 -11.77 7.35
N ILE A 193 -6.69 -10.54 7.33
CA ILE A 193 -5.32 -10.19 7.71
C ILE A 193 -5.07 -10.55 9.18
N GLU A 194 -6.02 -10.25 10.06
CA GLU A 194 -5.96 -10.66 11.46
C GLU A 194 -5.69 -12.17 11.60
N LYS A 195 -6.47 -12.99 10.90
CA LYS A 195 -6.33 -14.45 10.93
C LYS A 195 -4.97 -14.89 10.41
N MET A 196 -4.55 -14.38 9.25
CA MET A 196 -3.28 -14.75 8.62
C MET A 196 -2.08 -14.40 9.51
N THR A 197 -2.07 -13.18 10.02
CA THR A 197 -0.91 -12.61 10.70
C THR A 197 -0.81 -13.04 12.15
N PHE A 198 -1.93 -13.14 12.88
CA PHE A 198 -1.90 -13.32 14.33
C PHE A 198 -2.50 -14.64 14.84
N ILE A 199 -3.15 -15.42 13.98
CA ILE A 199 -3.85 -16.65 14.42
C ILE A 199 -3.26 -17.88 13.72
N CYS A 200 -3.44 -18.01 12.40
CA CYS A 200 -3.12 -19.24 11.67
C CYS A 200 -1.66 -19.66 11.81
N SER A 201 -0.74 -18.70 11.85
CA SER A 201 0.72 -18.94 11.97
C SER A 201 1.15 -19.45 13.35
N PHE A 202 0.29 -19.35 14.36
CA PHE A 202 0.59 -19.67 15.76
C PHE A 202 -0.28 -20.82 16.32
N GLU A 203 -1.21 -21.33 15.51
CA GLU A 203 -2.06 -22.47 15.85
C GLU A 203 -1.49 -23.78 15.28
N LYS A 204 -1.06 -24.68 16.18
CA LYS A 204 -0.43 -25.97 15.83
C LYS A 204 -1.27 -26.84 14.89
N ASP A 205 -2.59 -26.80 15.06
CA ASP A 205 -3.53 -27.65 14.33
C ASP A 205 -4.23 -26.92 13.18
N ASN A 206 -3.73 -25.74 12.80
CA ASN A 206 -4.28 -24.99 11.70
C ASN A 206 -4.06 -25.74 10.37
N PRO A 207 -5.10 -25.90 9.51
CA PRO A 207 -4.99 -26.63 8.26
C PRO A 207 -4.02 -25.98 7.25
N THR A 208 -3.68 -24.71 7.45
CA THR A 208 -2.81 -23.94 6.55
C THR A 208 -1.35 -23.93 7.01
N LYS A 209 -1.03 -24.67 8.07
CA LYS A 209 0.34 -24.75 8.58
C LYS A 209 1.29 -25.31 7.53
N CYS A 210 2.54 -24.89 7.60
CA CYS A 210 3.61 -25.48 6.80
C CYS A 210 3.72 -26.99 7.12
N LYS A 211 3.79 -27.81 6.07
CA LYS A 211 3.93 -29.27 6.16
C LYS A 211 5.35 -29.76 5.90
N ASP A 212 6.31 -28.85 5.83
CA ASP A 212 7.71 -29.20 5.67
C ASP A 212 8.24 -29.84 6.97
N GLU A 213 8.53 -31.13 6.90
CA GLU A 213 9.06 -31.92 8.01
C GLU A 213 10.38 -31.35 8.54
N SER A 214 11.18 -30.69 7.70
CA SER A 214 12.43 -30.06 8.11
C SER A 214 12.23 -28.90 9.09
N LEU A 215 11.04 -28.28 9.06
CA LEU A 215 10.67 -27.15 9.93
C LEU A 215 9.94 -27.57 11.20
N GLU A 216 9.55 -28.84 11.35
CA GLU A 216 8.69 -29.30 12.47
C GLU A 216 9.27 -28.92 13.83
N LYS A 217 10.59 -29.10 14.03
CA LYS A 217 11.26 -28.74 15.28
C LYS A 217 11.16 -27.25 15.61
N VAL A 218 11.33 -26.39 14.59
CA VAL A 218 11.24 -24.93 14.75
C VAL A 218 9.79 -24.51 15.02
N LEU A 219 8.83 -25.09 14.29
CA LEU A 219 7.41 -24.83 14.50
C LEU A 219 6.97 -25.24 15.92
N LEU A 220 7.43 -26.39 16.43
CA LEU A 220 7.17 -26.80 17.81
C LEU A 220 7.74 -25.83 18.84
N GLN A 221 8.88 -25.18 18.57
CA GLN A 221 9.42 -24.14 19.44
C GLN A 221 8.51 -22.90 19.44
N ILE A 222 7.97 -22.51 18.28
CA ILE A 222 7.01 -21.40 18.17
C ILE A 222 5.72 -21.72 18.96
N TYR A 223 5.11 -22.88 18.72
CA TYR A 223 3.82 -23.24 19.34
C TYR A 223 3.90 -23.46 20.85
N ASN A 224 5.07 -23.81 21.39
CA ASN A 224 5.26 -24.02 22.82
C ASN A 224 5.86 -22.80 23.54
N ASN A 225 6.14 -21.70 22.83
CA ASN A 225 6.69 -20.49 23.43
C ASN A 225 5.58 -19.57 23.94
N SER A 226 5.21 -19.73 25.21
CA SER A 226 4.14 -18.94 25.85
C SER A 226 4.40 -17.43 25.81
N THR A 227 5.64 -16.98 25.95
CA THR A 227 6.01 -15.56 25.87
C THR A 227 5.74 -15.00 24.47
N LEU A 228 6.12 -15.74 23.42
CA LEU A 228 5.84 -15.35 22.04
C LEU A 228 4.33 -15.28 21.78
N LEU A 229 3.58 -16.31 22.19
CA LEU A 229 2.13 -16.37 22.00
C LEU A 229 1.41 -15.24 22.74
N SER A 230 1.86 -14.89 23.95
CA SER A 230 1.34 -13.73 24.69
C SER A 230 1.59 -12.43 23.93
N SER A 231 2.81 -12.20 23.45
CA SER A 231 3.14 -11.01 22.67
C SER A 231 2.32 -10.91 21.37
N VAL A 232 2.07 -12.03 20.70
CA VAL A 232 1.20 -12.08 19.52
C VAL A 232 -0.24 -11.71 19.86
N ALA A 233 -0.76 -12.18 21.01
CA ALA A 233 -2.08 -11.81 21.48
C ALA A 233 -2.19 -10.31 21.80
N ASP A 234 -1.14 -9.72 22.39
CA ASP A 234 -1.07 -8.27 22.65
C ASP A 234 -1.04 -7.47 21.34
N LEU A 235 -0.26 -7.92 20.36
CA LEU A 235 -0.21 -7.31 19.02
C LEU A 235 -1.56 -7.42 18.29
N LYS A 236 -2.24 -8.56 18.41
CA LYS A 236 -3.59 -8.76 17.88
C LYS A 236 -4.58 -7.79 18.53
N ASN A 237 -4.52 -7.61 19.85
CA ASN A 237 -5.36 -6.65 20.54
C ASN A 237 -5.06 -5.21 20.10
N SER A 238 -3.77 -4.87 19.94
CA SER A 238 -3.32 -3.59 19.39
C SER A 238 -3.85 -3.34 17.97
N PHE A 239 -3.86 -4.35 17.08
CA PHE A 239 -4.43 -4.24 15.73
C PHE A 239 -5.90 -3.79 15.72
N HIS A 240 -6.68 -4.25 16.70
CA HIS A 240 -8.08 -3.85 16.86
C HIS A 240 -8.27 -2.51 17.55
N THR A 241 -7.43 -2.19 18.53
CA THR A 241 -7.64 -1.05 19.44
C THR A 241 -6.92 0.22 19.03
N ASN A 242 -5.77 0.11 18.35
CA ASN A 242 -4.97 1.28 17.95
C ASN A 242 -5.46 1.82 16.61
N LYS A 243 -6.29 2.86 16.68
CA LYS A 243 -6.86 3.58 15.53
C LYS A 243 -6.14 4.90 15.35
N GLU A 244 -5.17 4.95 14.45
CA GLU A 244 -4.32 6.13 14.23
C GLU A 244 -4.61 6.82 12.90
N CYS A 245 -4.66 6.06 11.80
CA CYS A 245 -4.88 6.57 10.46
C CYS A 245 -5.46 5.50 9.52
N LEU A 246 -5.79 5.88 8.28
CA LEU A 246 -6.08 4.90 7.23
C LEU A 246 -4.76 4.21 6.85
N ILE A 247 -4.69 2.90 7.04
CA ILE A 247 -3.57 2.06 6.63
C ILE A 247 -3.95 1.23 5.40
N HIS A 248 -2.97 0.82 4.61
CA HIS A 248 -3.11 -0.12 3.51
C HIS A 248 -3.57 -1.51 4.00
N GLY A 249 -3.07 -1.95 5.16
CA GLY A 249 -3.54 -3.14 5.87
C GLY A 249 -3.00 -4.47 5.33
N ASN A 250 -2.30 -4.47 4.19
CA ASN A 250 -1.52 -5.60 3.69
C ASN A 250 -0.42 -5.14 2.72
N LEU A 251 0.46 -4.24 3.17
CA LEU A 251 1.42 -3.57 2.27
C LEU A 251 2.60 -4.50 1.92
N GLN A 252 2.41 -5.34 0.92
CA GLN A 252 3.40 -6.31 0.43
C GLN A 252 4.19 -5.78 -0.78
N THR A 253 5.25 -6.48 -1.18
CA THR A 253 6.12 -6.08 -2.30
C THR A 253 5.42 -6.06 -3.66
N ASP A 254 4.36 -6.85 -3.84
CA ASP A 254 3.52 -6.86 -5.05
C ASP A 254 2.51 -5.70 -5.09
N SER A 255 2.30 -5.03 -3.96
CA SER A 255 1.37 -3.91 -3.76
C SER A 255 2.06 -2.55 -3.90
N ILE A 256 3.39 -2.54 -4.09
CA ILE A 256 4.21 -1.34 -4.30
C ILE A 256 4.78 -1.40 -5.71
N LEU A 257 4.43 -0.42 -6.52
CA LEU A 257 4.88 -0.27 -7.89
C LEU A 257 5.88 0.88 -7.99
N CYS A 258 7.01 0.61 -8.61
CA CYS A 258 8.12 1.54 -8.77
C CYS A 258 8.36 1.73 -10.27
N SER A 259 8.40 2.98 -10.72
CA SER A 259 8.84 3.29 -12.08
C SER A 259 10.37 3.44 -12.14
N LEU A 260 10.92 3.39 -13.35
CA LEU A 260 12.36 3.60 -13.58
C LEU A 260 12.85 5.01 -13.18
N ASN A 261 11.95 6.00 -13.13
CA ASN A 261 12.29 7.36 -12.70
C ASN A 261 12.03 7.60 -11.19
N GLY A 262 11.71 6.56 -10.42
CA GLY A 262 11.52 6.63 -8.97
C GLY A 262 10.15 7.14 -8.51
N ASP A 263 9.15 7.21 -9.41
CA ASP A 263 7.76 7.41 -8.99
C ASP A 263 7.22 6.12 -8.37
N ILE A 264 6.38 6.29 -7.35
CA ILE A 264 5.81 5.20 -6.57
C ILE A 264 4.30 5.20 -6.77
N LYS A 265 3.73 4.00 -6.90
CA LYS A 265 2.29 3.76 -6.81
C LYS A 265 1.98 2.64 -5.83
N PHE A 266 0.90 2.78 -5.08
CA PHE A 266 0.37 1.74 -4.19
C PHE A 266 -0.90 1.14 -4.75
N ALA A 267 -1.03 -0.18 -4.70
CA ALA A 267 -2.19 -0.92 -5.16
C ALA A 267 -2.59 -1.98 -4.13
N GLY A 268 -3.86 -2.44 -4.14
CA GLY A 268 -4.27 -3.53 -3.24
C GLY A 268 -4.86 -3.03 -1.92
N PHE A 269 -5.57 -1.92 -1.94
CA PHE A 269 -6.21 -1.30 -0.76
C PHE A 269 -7.46 -2.06 -0.27
N GLU A 270 -7.66 -3.30 -0.69
CA GLU A 270 -8.83 -4.11 -0.33
C GLU A 270 -8.85 -4.59 1.14
N PHE A 271 -7.72 -4.44 1.85
CA PHE A 271 -7.59 -4.70 3.29
C PHE A 271 -7.44 -3.42 4.12
N ALA A 272 -7.51 -2.26 3.47
CA ALA A 272 -7.29 -0.99 4.12
C ALA A 272 -8.36 -0.72 5.16
N HIS A 273 -7.98 -0.14 6.29
CA HIS A 273 -8.88 0.20 7.38
C HIS A 273 -8.23 1.25 8.28
N VAL A 274 -8.99 1.81 9.22
CA VAL A 274 -8.39 2.67 10.24
C VAL A 274 -7.66 1.77 11.24
N GLY A 275 -6.36 1.98 11.40
CA GLY A 275 -5.49 1.12 12.19
C GLY A 275 -4.21 1.82 12.62
N SER A 276 -3.26 1.05 13.15
CA SER A 276 -1.97 1.60 13.56
C SER A 276 -1.07 1.80 12.35
N CYS A 277 -0.54 3.01 12.21
CA CYS A 277 0.37 3.37 11.13
C CYS A 277 1.67 2.53 11.15
N ALA A 278 2.03 1.97 12.32
CA ALA A 278 3.16 1.07 12.47
C ALA A 278 2.95 -0.29 11.78
N PHE A 279 1.70 -0.69 11.51
CA PHE A 279 1.39 -1.97 10.87
C PHE A 279 1.93 -2.03 9.43
N ASP A 280 1.63 -1.03 8.60
CA ASP A 280 2.15 -0.97 7.22
C ASP A 280 3.68 -0.88 7.19
N MET A 281 4.28 -0.18 8.16
CA MET A 281 5.74 -0.16 8.31
C MET A 281 6.30 -1.53 8.66
N ALA A 282 5.65 -2.26 9.56
CA ALA A 282 6.04 -3.63 9.87
C ALA A 282 5.94 -4.54 8.64
N CYS A 283 4.91 -4.38 7.80
CA CYS A 283 4.79 -5.11 6.54
C CYS A 283 5.99 -4.84 5.61
N ILE A 284 6.40 -3.59 5.42
CA ILE A 284 7.58 -3.25 4.59
C ILE A 284 8.85 -3.88 5.19
N LEU A 285 9.09 -3.68 6.49
CA LEU A 285 10.31 -4.16 7.15
C LEU A 285 10.41 -5.69 7.13
N VAL A 286 9.31 -6.40 7.33
CA VAL A 286 9.28 -7.87 7.22
C VAL A 286 9.62 -8.30 5.79
N ASN A 287 9.13 -7.60 4.77
CA ASN A 287 9.50 -7.92 3.39
C ASN A 287 11.00 -7.71 3.11
N TYR A 288 11.61 -6.64 3.63
CA TYR A 288 13.07 -6.46 3.55
C TYR A 288 13.83 -7.52 4.32
N LEU A 289 13.33 -7.97 5.48
CA LEU A 289 13.94 -9.04 6.25
C LEU A 289 13.85 -10.39 5.51
N VAL A 290 12.73 -10.68 4.86
CA VAL A 290 12.58 -11.87 4.03
C VAL A 290 13.54 -11.82 2.84
N ALA A 291 13.65 -10.67 2.16
CA ALA A 291 14.62 -10.47 1.09
C ALA A 291 16.06 -10.65 1.59
N PHE A 292 16.39 -10.10 2.77
CA PHE A 292 17.69 -10.27 3.41
C PHE A 292 18.07 -11.74 3.55
N TYR A 293 17.20 -12.56 4.16
CA TYR A 293 17.47 -13.99 4.32
C TYR A 293 17.53 -14.74 2.99
N HIS A 294 16.67 -14.39 2.03
CA HIS A 294 16.71 -14.98 0.69
C HIS A 294 18.08 -14.78 0.02
N PHE A 295 18.66 -13.58 0.11
CA PHE A 295 19.98 -13.31 -0.45
C PHE A 295 21.15 -13.80 0.41
N LEU A 296 20.91 -14.31 1.62
CA LEU A 296 21.93 -15.03 2.39
C LEU A 296 22.07 -16.49 1.98
N GLU A 297 21.05 -17.07 1.35
CA GLU A 297 21.07 -18.48 0.93
C GLU A 297 22.22 -18.75 -0.06
N PRO A 298 22.97 -19.86 0.12
CA PRO A 298 24.07 -20.21 -0.76
C PRO A 298 23.61 -20.34 -2.22
N SER A 299 24.31 -19.68 -3.13
CA SER A 299 24.06 -19.76 -4.58
C SER A 299 25.34 -19.51 -5.38
N GLU A 300 25.29 -19.72 -6.70
CA GLU A 300 26.42 -19.46 -7.61
C GLU A 300 26.90 -17.99 -7.57
N HIS A 301 26.07 -17.07 -7.11
CA HIS A 301 26.35 -15.63 -7.01
C HIS A 301 26.41 -15.13 -5.55
N SER A 302 26.87 -15.98 -4.63
CA SER A 302 26.86 -15.70 -3.18
C SER A 302 27.46 -14.33 -2.82
N ASP A 303 28.60 -13.93 -3.38
CA ASP A 303 29.23 -12.65 -3.05
C ASP A 303 28.33 -11.44 -3.37
N GLN A 304 27.70 -11.43 -4.56
CA GLN A 304 26.79 -10.36 -4.97
C GLN A 304 25.48 -10.38 -4.15
N ASN A 305 24.97 -11.58 -3.86
CA ASN A 305 23.78 -11.72 -3.03
C ASN A 305 24.05 -11.23 -1.60
N HIS A 306 25.18 -11.60 -1.01
CA HIS A 306 25.56 -11.16 0.34
C HIS A 306 25.77 -9.65 0.42
N GLN A 307 26.35 -9.03 -0.61
CA GLN A 307 26.44 -7.57 -0.70
C GLN A 307 25.05 -6.92 -0.76
N PHE A 308 24.14 -7.44 -1.59
CA PHE A 308 22.78 -6.91 -1.67
C PHE A 308 21.97 -7.16 -0.39
N ALA A 309 22.18 -8.29 0.30
CA ALA A 309 21.63 -8.57 1.62
C ALA A 309 22.08 -7.50 2.63
N GLN A 310 23.36 -7.13 2.64
CA GLN A 310 23.82 -6.03 3.51
C GLN A 310 23.09 -4.72 3.22
N SER A 311 22.81 -4.41 1.94
CA SER A 311 22.00 -3.24 1.58
C SER A 311 20.58 -3.29 2.14
N MET A 312 19.96 -4.49 2.30
CA MET A 312 18.64 -4.60 2.96
C MET A 312 18.67 -4.06 4.39
N ILE A 313 19.77 -4.25 5.12
CA ILE A 313 19.93 -3.71 6.47
C ILE A 313 19.90 -2.18 6.44
N GLU A 314 20.59 -1.57 5.48
CA GLU A 314 20.58 -0.12 5.32
C GLU A 314 19.20 0.40 4.90
N TYR A 315 18.48 -0.31 4.01
CA TYR A 315 17.12 0.05 3.64
C TYR A 315 16.14 -0.04 4.82
N MET A 316 16.28 -1.05 5.69
CA MET A 316 15.51 -1.13 6.93
C MET A 316 15.80 0.05 7.86
N LYS A 317 17.07 0.36 8.11
CA LYS A 317 17.49 1.49 8.98
C LYS A 317 17.00 2.83 8.45
N ILE A 318 17.16 3.07 7.14
CA ILE A 318 16.69 4.30 6.49
C ILE A 318 15.17 4.39 6.60
N SER A 319 14.46 3.30 6.33
CA SER A 319 13.00 3.29 6.37
C SER A 319 12.47 3.58 7.78
N GLU A 320 13.04 2.94 8.80
CA GLU A 320 12.71 3.20 10.20
C GLU A 320 13.03 4.65 10.60
N SER A 321 14.28 5.08 10.37
CA SER A 321 14.75 6.41 10.78
C SER A 321 13.91 7.52 10.16
N TYR A 322 13.59 7.38 8.87
CA TYR A 322 12.84 8.37 8.13
C TYR A 322 11.38 8.39 8.54
N TYR A 323 10.79 7.23 8.81
CA TYR A 323 9.45 7.13 9.34
C TYR A 323 9.32 7.72 10.74
N LEU A 324 10.25 7.40 11.65
CA LEU A 324 10.29 7.95 13.01
C LEU A 324 10.53 9.45 13.01
N TYR A 325 11.46 9.94 12.19
CA TYR A 325 11.74 11.38 12.06
C TYR A 325 10.49 12.13 11.65
N LEU A 326 9.83 11.69 10.58
CA LEU A 326 8.63 12.35 10.07
C LEU A 326 7.46 12.21 11.04
N ARG A 327 7.22 11.04 11.62
CA ARG A 327 6.17 10.83 12.64
C ARG A 327 6.37 11.75 13.85
N THR A 328 7.58 11.80 14.41
CA THR A 328 7.91 12.57 15.61
C THR A 328 7.80 14.07 15.35
N PHE A 329 8.32 14.53 14.21
CA PHE A 329 8.21 15.93 13.80
C PHE A 329 6.76 16.41 13.76
N PHE A 330 5.83 15.58 13.29
CA PHE A 330 4.40 15.95 13.25
C PHE A 330 3.72 15.95 14.61
N ILE A 331 4.01 14.96 15.47
CA ILE A 331 3.50 14.96 16.85
C ILE A 331 3.94 16.23 17.59
N LEU A 332 5.21 16.65 17.40
CA LEU A 332 5.77 17.85 18.03
C LEU A 332 5.17 19.16 17.49
N ILE A 333 4.95 19.29 16.17
CA ILE A 333 4.32 20.49 15.60
C ILE A 333 2.88 20.66 16.12
N LYS A 334 2.11 19.58 16.30
CA LYS A 334 0.74 19.67 16.83
C LYS A 334 0.71 20.11 18.30
N ASN A 335 1.55 19.50 19.14
CA ASN A 335 1.66 19.87 20.55
C ASN A 335 2.11 21.33 20.71
N ASN A 336 2.96 21.83 19.80
CA ASN A 336 3.41 23.22 19.81
C ASN A 336 2.45 24.22 19.12
N THR A 337 1.57 23.81 18.20
CA THR A 337 0.52 24.69 17.64
C THR A 337 -0.63 24.92 18.64
N PHE A 338 -0.86 23.97 19.56
CA PHE A 338 -1.73 24.20 20.72
C PHE A 338 -1.12 25.23 21.70
N LEU A 339 0.20 25.22 21.88
CA LEU A 339 0.92 26.25 22.65
C LEU A 339 1.00 27.60 21.92
N PHE A 340 1.21 27.62 20.60
CA PHE A 340 1.29 28.85 19.81
C PHE A 340 -0.07 29.57 19.69
N SER A 341 -1.18 28.84 19.57
CA SER A 341 -2.52 29.44 19.62
C SER A 341 -2.84 30.00 21.00
N SER A 342 -2.44 29.31 22.08
CA SER A 342 -2.58 29.78 23.47
C SER A 342 -1.71 31.00 23.79
N LEU A 343 -0.46 31.04 23.28
CA LEU A 343 0.46 32.17 23.41
C LEU A 343 0.02 33.37 22.57
N CYS A 344 -0.52 33.18 21.36
CA CYS A 344 -1.08 34.27 20.57
C CYS A 344 -2.31 34.90 21.26
N SER A 345 -3.17 34.12 21.92
CA SER A 345 -4.27 34.67 22.73
C SER A 345 -3.83 35.35 24.03
N LEU A 346 -2.66 35.00 24.58
CA LEU A 346 -2.09 35.65 25.77
C LEU A 346 -1.24 36.90 25.44
N ILE A 347 -0.67 36.96 24.24
CA ILE A 347 0.19 38.07 23.80
C ILE A 347 -0.61 39.14 23.05
N PHE A 348 -1.70 38.79 22.34
CA PHE A 348 -2.48 39.77 21.57
C PHE A 348 -3.73 40.35 22.27
N LEU A 349 -4.11 39.85 23.45
CA LEU A 349 -5.30 40.37 24.16
C LEU A 349 -5.06 41.49 25.21
N PRO A 350 -3.83 41.80 25.69
CA PRO A 350 -3.64 42.99 26.52
C PRO A 350 -3.03 44.18 25.77
N PHE A 351 -2.56 44.03 24.52
CA PHE A 351 -1.88 45.12 23.81
C PHE A 351 -2.80 46.11 23.09
N PHE A 352 -4.11 45.89 23.05
CA PHE A 352 -5.06 46.79 22.39
C PHE A 352 -5.86 47.72 23.32
N THR A 353 -5.62 47.67 24.64
CA THR A 353 -6.42 48.45 25.61
C THR A 353 -5.67 49.48 26.45
N LEU A 354 -4.35 49.67 26.30
CA LEU A 354 -3.66 50.75 27.03
C LEU A 354 -2.46 51.32 26.24
N PHE A 355 -2.50 52.65 26.04
CA PHE A 355 -1.49 53.57 25.48
C PHE A 355 -1.43 53.68 23.93
N LEU A 356 -2.15 54.63 23.30
CA LEU A 356 -1.81 56.06 23.03
C LEU A 356 -0.67 56.29 22.00
N PRO A 357 -0.58 57.48 21.35
CA PRO A 357 -0.44 57.70 19.91
C PRO A 357 0.96 58.25 19.56
N PHE A 358 1.10 58.85 18.37
CA PHE A 358 2.27 59.61 17.86
C PHE A 358 3.42 58.80 17.23
N SER A 359 3.40 58.84 15.89
CA SER A 359 4.51 59.19 14.98
C SER A 359 5.93 59.29 15.53
N ILE A 360 6.90 58.66 14.85
CA ILE A 360 8.14 59.26 14.29
C ILE A 360 9.02 58.18 13.60
N PHE A 361 9.41 58.48 12.34
CA PHE A 361 10.62 58.19 11.52
C PHE A 361 11.34 56.81 11.60
N LEU A 362 11.63 56.09 10.49
CA LEU A 362 12.45 56.31 9.26
C LEU A 362 13.93 55.85 9.36
N PHE A 363 14.39 55.20 8.28
CA PHE A 363 15.78 54.85 7.85
C PHE A 363 16.47 53.60 8.49
N PHE A 364 17.22 52.70 7.80
CA PHE A 364 17.55 52.38 6.39
C PHE A 364 18.51 51.16 6.39
N PHE A 365 18.50 50.30 5.35
CA PHE A 365 19.63 49.56 4.72
C PHE A 365 20.49 48.57 5.59
N SER A 366 21.06 47.44 5.13
CA SER A 366 21.48 46.91 3.82
C SER A 366 21.88 45.42 3.97
N PHE A 367 21.67 44.59 2.94
CA PHE A 367 22.52 43.42 2.60
C PHE A 367 23.84 43.93 1.93
N PRO A 368 24.80 43.09 1.47
CA PRO A 368 25.30 41.75 1.84
C PRO A 368 26.86 41.72 1.98
N THR A 369 27.48 40.61 2.40
CA THR A 369 28.47 39.80 1.61
C THR A 369 29.25 38.77 2.45
N LEU A 370 29.40 37.59 1.82
CA LEU A 370 30.50 36.61 1.85
C LEU A 370 31.50 36.57 3.02
N LEU A 371 31.59 35.39 3.65
CA LEU A 371 32.73 34.48 3.50
C LEU A 371 32.29 33.04 3.77
#